data_AF-A0A956M384-F1
#
_entry.id   AF-A0A956M384-F1
#
_cell.length_a   1.000
_cell.length_b   1.000
_cell.length_c   1.000
_cell.angle_alpha   90.00
_cell.angle_beta   90.00
_cell.angle_gamma   90.00
#
_symmetry.space_group_name_H-M   'P 1'
#
loop_
_entity.id
_entity.type
_entity.pdbx_description
1 polymer ?
#
loop_
_entity_poly.entity_id
_entity_poly.type
_entity_poly.pdbx_seq_one_letter_code
_entity_poly.pdbx_strand_id
1 'polypeptide(L)'
;MNWKIQTSISTLPVSDLEIGIEFYQRLGFAVEWRWPQADPTHAGLSRDGCSIMLAKCDPAAPGDVYFVVNDVAACRHALVAQKPSELASAAARAASR
;
A
#
# COMPACT_ATOMS: atom_id res chain seq x y z
N MET A 1 7.43 31.49 -12.70
CA MET A 1 6.74 30.18 -12.82
C MET A 1 5.39 30.31 -12.12
N ASN A 2 4.26 30.08 -12.81
CA ASN A 2 2.92 30.20 -12.22
C ASN A 2 2.19 28.84 -12.21
N TRP A 3 2.78 27.86 -11.51
CA TRP A 3 2.14 26.57 -11.26
C TRP A 3 2.23 26.25 -9.76
N LYS A 4 1.23 25.52 -9.25
CA LYS A 4 1.11 25.12 -7.85
C LYS A 4 0.92 23.61 -7.77
N ILE A 5 1.74 22.94 -6.96
CA ILE A 5 1.53 21.53 -6.60
C ILE A 5 0.26 21.45 -5.75
N GLN A 6 -0.70 20.64 -6.17
CA GLN A 6 -1.93 20.40 -5.42
C GLN A 6 -1.80 19.22 -4.46
N THR A 7 -1.03 18.19 -4.85
CA THR A 7 -0.83 16.98 -4.06
C THR A 7 0.46 16.27 -4.48
N SER A 8 1.00 15.45 -3.59
CA SER A 8 2.06 14.48 -3.85
C SER A 8 1.65 13.14 -3.26
N ILE A 9 1.69 12.08 -4.06
CA ILE A 9 1.32 10.73 -3.63
C ILE A 9 2.53 9.82 -3.79
N SER A 10 2.91 9.16 -2.71
CA SER A 10 3.99 8.16 -2.75
C SER A 10 3.54 6.94 -3.54
N THR A 11 4.37 6.51 -4.48
CA THR A 11 4.15 5.29 -5.26
C THR A 11 4.97 4.16 -4.69
N LEU A 12 4.32 3.04 -4.38
CA LEU A 12 4.95 1.86 -3.80
C LEU A 12 4.90 0.71 -4.82
N PRO A 13 6.06 0.19 -5.24
CA PRO A 13 6.12 -0.93 -6.15
C PRO A 13 5.69 -2.22 -5.43
N VAL A 14 4.85 -3.01 -6.08
CA VAL A 14 4.40 -4.33 -5.62
C VAL A 14 4.48 -5.33 -6.75
N SER A 15 4.92 -6.56 -6.50
CA SER A 15 4.96 -7.62 -7.51
C SER A 15 3.56 -8.18 -7.82
N ASP A 16 2.67 -8.16 -6.82
CA ASP A 16 1.27 -8.55 -6.92
C ASP A 16 0.38 -7.41 -6.38
N LEU A 17 -0.46 -6.86 -7.26
CA LEU A 17 -1.31 -5.73 -6.94
C LEU A 17 -2.42 -6.09 -5.95
N GLU A 18 -3.02 -7.28 -6.07
CA GLU A 18 -4.14 -7.67 -5.21
C GLU A 18 -3.66 -7.97 -3.79
N ILE A 19 -2.50 -8.61 -3.67
CA ILE A 19 -1.88 -8.86 -2.36
C ILE A 19 -1.48 -7.54 -1.69
N GLY A 20 -0.94 -6.59 -2.46
CA GLY A 20 -0.63 -5.25 -1.98
C GLY A 20 -1.89 -4.51 -1.50
N ILE A 21 -2.98 -4.57 -2.28
CA ILE A 21 -4.26 -3.98 -1.89
C ILE A 21 -4.79 -4.61 -0.60
N GLU A 22 -4.83 -5.94 -0.50
CA GLU A 22 -5.33 -6.64 0.69
C GLU A 22 -4.50 -6.28 1.94
N PHE A 23 -3.18 -6.19 1.79
CA PHE A 23 -2.28 -5.76 2.86
C PHE A 23 -2.72 -4.40 3.43
N TYR A 24 -2.90 -3.38 2.58
CA TYR A 24 -3.28 -2.04 3.02
C TYR A 24 -4.76 -1.94 3.45
N GLN A 25 -5.65 -2.76 2.90
CA GLN A 25 -7.04 -2.85 3.39
C GLN A 25 -7.11 -3.37 4.82
N ARG A 26 -6.26 -4.32 5.20
CA ARG A 26 -6.10 -4.75 6.61
C ARG A 26 -5.54 -3.65 7.50
N LEU A 27 -4.84 -2.69 6.91
CA LEU A 27 -4.43 -1.45 7.57
C LEU A 27 -5.54 -0.38 7.57
N GLY A 28 -6.75 -0.69 7.13
CA GLY A 28 -7.89 0.23 7.10
C GLY A 28 -7.88 1.21 5.93
N PHE A 29 -7.04 1.01 4.91
CA PHE A 29 -7.12 1.81 3.69
C PHE A 29 -8.27 1.34 2.79
N ALA A 30 -8.95 2.29 2.17
CA ALA A 30 -9.93 2.04 1.13
C ALA A 30 -9.29 2.17 -0.26
N VAL A 31 -9.76 1.38 -1.22
CA VAL A 31 -9.40 1.55 -2.63
C VAL A 31 -10.26 2.66 -3.21
N GLU A 32 -9.62 3.71 -3.71
CA GLU A 32 -10.30 4.86 -4.34
C GLU A 32 -10.47 4.66 -5.83
N TRP A 33 -9.46 4.09 -6.48
CA TRP A 33 -9.45 3.88 -7.92
C TRP A 33 -8.47 2.78 -8.32
N ARG A 34 -8.68 2.23 -9.52
CA ARG A 34 -7.83 1.22 -10.17
C ARG A 34 -7.56 1.62 -11.62
N TRP A 35 -6.35 1.38 -12.11
CA TRP A 35 -5.97 1.72 -13.47
C TRP A 35 -4.95 0.73 -14.08
N PRO A 36 -5.08 0.38 -15.38
CA PRO A 36 -6.28 0.54 -16.19
C PRO A 36 -7.45 -0.31 -15.65
N GLN A 37 -8.69 -0.06 -16.06
CA GLN A 37 -9.86 -0.74 -15.48
C GLN A 37 -9.92 -2.25 -15.80
N ALA A 38 -9.48 -2.65 -16.99
CA ALA A 38 -9.61 -4.03 -17.45
C ALA A 38 -8.50 -4.96 -16.89
N ASP A 39 -7.28 -4.45 -16.74
CA ASP A 39 -6.13 -5.18 -16.17
C ASP A 39 -5.31 -4.23 -15.28
N PRO A 40 -5.75 -3.98 -14.04
CA PRO A 40 -5.14 -2.99 -13.18
C PRO A 40 -3.66 -3.27 -12.89
N THR A 41 -2.84 -2.27 -13.17
CA THR A 41 -1.43 -2.21 -12.76
C THR A 41 -1.19 -1.16 -11.69
N HIS A 42 -2.19 -0.33 -11.38
CA HIS A 42 -2.12 0.72 -10.40
C HIS A 42 -3.39 0.73 -9.55
N ALA A 43 -3.23 1.04 -8.27
CA ALA A 43 -4.35 1.29 -7.37
C ALA A 43 -4.04 2.46 -6.45
N GLY A 44 -4.97 3.42 -6.37
CA GLY A 44 -4.92 4.47 -5.36
C GLY A 44 -5.66 4.03 -4.12
N LEU A 45 -5.03 4.21 -2.96
CA LEU A 45 -5.64 3.90 -1.68
C LEU A 45 -5.57 5.11 -0.75
N SER A 46 -6.58 5.26 0.10
CA SER A 46 -6.64 6.34 1.07
C SER A 46 -7.08 5.86 2.46
N ARG A 47 -6.58 6.53 3.49
CA ARG A 47 -7.04 6.39 4.88
C ARG A 47 -6.79 7.70 5.62
N ASP A 48 -7.81 8.24 6.29
CA ASP A 48 -7.67 9.38 7.21
C ASP A 48 -6.88 10.58 6.61
N GLY A 49 -7.04 10.85 5.31
CA GLY A 49 -6.33 11.91 4.59
C GLY A 49 -4.91 11.55 4.11
N CYS A 50 -4.41 10.36 4.40
CA CYS A 50 -3.18 9.80 3.83
C CYS A 50 -3.50 9.02 2.55
N SER A 51 -2.85 9.38 1.44
CA SER A 51 -2.99 8.69 0.15
C SER A 51 -1.69 8.04 -0.28
N ILE A 52 -1.79 6.82 -0.80
CA ILE A 52 -0.69 6.09 -1.44
C ILE A 52 -1.16 5.54 -2.79
N MET A 53 -0.21 5.26 -3.67
CA MET A 53 -0.45 4.52 -4.90
C MET A 53 0.36 3.23 -4.88
N LEU A 54 -0.27 2.10 -5.17
CA LEU A 54 0.44 0.86 -5.48
C LEU A 54 0.63 0.77 -6.98
N ALA A 55 1.82 0.35 -7.41
CA ALA A 55 2.13 0.09 -8.81
C ALA A 55 2.67 -1.33 -8.96
N LYS A 56 2.06 -2.11 -9.85
CA LYS A 56 2.47 -3.46 -10.19
C LYS A 56 3.75 -3.40 -11.03
N CYS A 57 4.88 -3.64 -10.41
CA CYS A 57 6.18 -3.74 -11.07
C CYS A 57 7.16 -4.51 -10.19
N ASP A 58 8.25 -4.97 -10.78
CA ASP A 58 9.34 -5.58 -10.02
C ASP A 58 10.02 -4.50 -9.17
N PRO A 59 9.96 -4.57 -7.83
CA PRO A 59 10.59 -3.58 -6.98
C PRO A 59 12.11 -3.67 -7.14
N ALA A 60 12.71 -2.62 -7.69
CA ALA A 60 14.17 -2.54 -7.85
C ALA A 60 14.90 -2.44 -6.51
N ALA A 61 14.25 -1.85 -5.50
CA ALA A 61 14.76 -1.73 -4.13
C ALA A 61 13.59 -1.59 -3.12
N PRO A 62 13.79 -1.96 -1.85
CA PRO A 62 12.86 -1.65 -0.77
C PRO A 62 12.72 -0.14 -0.58
N GLY A 63 11.51 0.30 -0.22
CA GLY A 63 11.23 1.68 0.17
C GLY A 63 10.43 1.72 1.47
N ASP A 64 10.61 2.78 2.25
CA ASP A 64 9.92 2.98 3.51
C ASP A 64 8.82 4.05 3.40
N VAL A 65 7.70 3.81 4.06
CA VAL A 65 6.67 4.82 4.32
C VAL A 65 6.47 4.93 5.82
N TYR A 66 6.63 6.15 6.33
CA TYR A 66 6.50 6.44 7.75
C TYR A 66 5.11 7.03 8.03
N PHE A 67 4.35 6.36 8.89
CA PHE A 67 3.09 6.88 9.41
C PHE A 67 3.32 7.46 10.81
N VAL A 68 3.01 8.75 10.98
CA VAL A 68 3.03 9.41 12.29
C VAL A 68 1.64 9.23 12.92
N VAL A 69 1.61 8.63 14.11
CA VAL A 69 0.37 8.35 14.85
C VAL A 69 0.49 8.88 16.28
N ASN A 70 -0.65 9.25 16.86
CA ASN A 70 -0.70 9.76 18.23
C ASN A 70 -0.49 8.65 19.28
N ASP A 71 -0.78 7.40 18.94
CA ASP A 71 -0.59 6.23 19.81
C ASP A 71 0.02 5.05 19.02
N VAL A 72 1.34 4.89 19.17
CA VAL A 72 2.10 3.83 18.49
C VAL A 72 1.76 2.44 19.03
N ALA A 73 1.44 2.32 20.33
CA ALA A 73 1.16 1.03 20.96
C ALA A 73 -0.18 0.47 20.47
N ALA A 74 -1.23 1.31 20.45
CA ALA A 74 -2.53 0.95 19.89
C ALA A 74 -2.43 0.60 18.40
N CYS A 75 -1.68 1.41 17.64
CA CYS A 75 -1.39 1.14 16.23
C CYS A 75 -0.75 -0.25 16.06
N ARG A 76 0.34 -0.53 16.79
CA ARG A 76 1.02 -1.83 16.74
C ARG A 76 0.10 -2.99 17.10
N HIS A 77 -0.73 -2.86 18.13
CA HIS A 77 -1.67 -3.90 18.53
C HIS A 77 -2.68 -4.20 17.42
N ALA A 78 -3.25 -3.15 16.81
CA ALA A 78 -4.16 -3.30 15.68
C ALA A 78 -3.46 -3.97 14.47
N LEU A 79 -2.25 -3.54 14.13
CA LEU A 79 -1.46 -4.14 13.04
C LEU A 79 -1.22 -5.63 13.26
N VAL A 80 -0.81 -6.03 14.47
CA VAL A 80 -0.56 -7.43 14.81
C VAL A 80 -1.84 -8.25 14.73
N ALA A 81 -2.97 -7.72 15.22
CA ALA A 81 -4.26 -8.42 15.18
C ALA A 81 -4.75 -8.68 13.75
N GLN A 82 -4.50 -7.75 12.82
CA GLN A 82 -4.93 -7.86 11.42
C GLN A 82 -4.02 -8.75 10.57
N LYS A 83 -2.83 -9.10 11.07
CA LYS A 83 -1.86 -10.02 10.43
C LYS A 83 -1.54 -9.68 8.96
N PRO A 84 -1.34 -8.41 8.57
CA PRO A 84 -1.05 -8.07 7.17
C PRO A 84 0.29 -8.65 6.70
N SER A 85 1.28 -8.80 7.59
CA SER A 85 2.58 -9.40 7.28
C SER A 85 2.52 -10.89 6.95
N GLU A 86 1.52 -11.62 7.45
CA GLU A 86 1.33 -13.04 7.14
C GLU A 86 0.97 -13.24 5.66
N LEU A 87 0.16 -12.33 5.09
CA LEU A 87 -0.16 -12.30 3.66
C LEU A 87 1.09 -12.09 2.81
N ALA A 88 1.84 -11.03 3.11
CA ALA A 88 3.06 -10.70 2.37
C ALA A 88 4.08 -11.86 2.42
N SER A 89 4.21 -12.52 3.58
CA SER A 89 5.10 -13.66 3.76
C SER A 89 4.62 -14.92 3.02
N ALA A 90 3.31 -15.15 2.94
CA ALA A 90 2.74 -16.24 2.15
C ALA A 90 2.97 -16.02 0.65
N ALA A 91 2.74 -14.80 0.17
CA ALA A 91 2.96 -14.40 -1.22
C ALA A 91 4.42 -14.59 -1.67
N ALA A 92 5.37 -14.09 -0.87
CA ALA A 92 6.80 -14.22 -1.18
C ALA A 92 7.24 -15.68 -1.27
N ARG A 93 6.72 -16.55 -0.39
CA ARG A 93 7.00 -18.00 -0.43
C ARG A 93 6.42 -18.69 -1.65
N ALA A 94 5.24 -18.27 -2.11
CA ALA A 94 4.61 -18.83 -3.32
C ALA A 94 5.40 -18.46 -4.59
N ALA A 95 5.92 -17.24 -4.67
CA ALA A 95 6.73 -16.79 -5.81
C ALA A 95 8.13 -17.42 -5.91
N SER A 96 8.58 -18.13 -4.86
CA SER A 96 9.91 -18.75 -4.79
C SER A 96 9.92 -20.24 -5.17
N ARG A 97 8.79 -20.79 -5.63
CA ARG A 97 8.62 -22.20 -6.02
C ARG A 97 8.47 -22.31 -7.54
#